data_AF-A0A7K0PY98-F1
#
_entry.id   AF-A0A7K0PY98-F1
#
_cell.length_a   1.000
_cell.length_b   1.000
_cell.length_c   1.000
_cell.angle_alpha   90.00
_cell.angle_beta   90.00
_cell.angle_gamma   90.00
#
_symmetry.space_group_name_H-M   'P 1'
#
loop_
_entity.id
_entity.type
_entity.pdbx_description
1 polymer ?
#
loop_
_entity_poly.entity_id
_entity_poly.type
_entity_poly.pdbx_seq_one_letter_code
_entity_poly.pdbx_strand_id
1 'polypeptide(L)'
;MHWSTRPGETFVAAAVAVVLGAGVLLVDTPGRVLLGAATLLLVAVVVRDLVLRPRLLADEVQVVVATLGGRTVIPRERLRARVRTGRRLGMRSTTLELEDTGDDTVLLVLGRRDLGTDPEQVGAQLLGHRPV
;
A
#
# COMPACT_ATOMS: atom_id res chain seq x y z
N MET A 1 -14.81 -0.20 -8.36
CA MET A 1 -14.44 -0.33 -6.93
C MET A 1 -13.06 0.27 -6.68
N HIS A 2 -12.81 0.88 -5.52
CA HIS A 2 -11.49 1.41 -5.14
C HIS A 2 -11.03 0.87 -3.79
N TRP A 3 -9.73 0.67 -3.63
CA TRP A 3 -9.09 0.32 -2.36
C TRP A 3 -7.84 1.19 -2.16
N SER A 4 -7.64 1.63 -0.93
CA SER A 4 -6.52 2.51 -0.58
C SER A 4 -6.12 2.35 0.88
N THR A 5 -4.92 2.78 1.23
CA THR A 5 -4.42 2.83 2.60
C THR A 5 -5.45 3.44 3.56
N ARG A 6 -5.59 2.86 4.75
CA ARG A 6 -6.51 3.37 5.78
C ARG A 6 -6.19 4.84 6.11
N PRO A 7 -7.15 5.77 5.97
CA PRO A 7 -6.92 7.19 6.26
C PRO A 7 -6.41 7.43 7.69
N GLY A 8 -6.88 6.63 8.65
CA GLY A 8 -6.44 6.72 10.04
C GLY A 8 -4.94 6.42 10.25
N GLU A 9 -4.36 5.46 9.53
CA GLU A 9 -2.92 5.16 9.65
C GLU A 9 -2.07 6.32 9.10
N THR A 10 -2.46 6.88 7.95
CA THR A 10 -1.79 8.06 7.38
C THR A 10 -1.94 9.28 8.29
N PHE A 11 -3.12 9.48 8.91
CA PHE A 11 -3.35 10.58 9.85
C PHE A 11 -2.50 10.44 11.12
N VAL A 12 -2.42 9.24 11.71
CA VAL A 12 -1.56 8.98 12.87
C VAL A 12 -0.09 9.22 12.52
N ALA A 13 0.38 8.72 11.37
CA ALA A 13 1.74 8.97 10.91
C ALA A 13 2.04 10.47 10.74
N ALA A 14 1.09 11.24 10.19
CA ALA A 14 1.20 12.69 10.05
C ALA A 14 1.24 13.40 11.40
N ALA A 15 0.37 13.03 12.34
CA ALA A 15 0.36 13.60 13.69
C ALA A 15 1.67 13.34 14.42
N VAL A 16 2.20 12.12 14.36
CA VAL A 16 3.50 11.77 14.95
C VAL A 16 4.63 12.55 14.28
N ALA A 17 4.61 12.71 12.95
CA ALA A 17 5.60 13.52 12.24
C ALA A 17 5.61 14.98 12.72
N VAL A 18 4.43 15.58 12.95
CA VAL A 18 4.32 16.95 13.47
C VAL A 18 4.91 17.04 14.88
N VAL A 19 4.59 16.09 15.76
CA VAL A 19 5.12 16.08 17.13
C VAL A 19 6.64 15.92 17.14
N LEU A 20 7.19 14.98 16.38
CA LEU A 20 8.63 14.78 16.28
C LEU A 20 9.32 16.01 15.67
N GLY A 21 8.72 16.61 14.63
CA GLY A 21 9.24 17.81 13.98
C GLY A 21 9.31 19.01 14.95
N ALA A 22 8.30 19.20 15.78
CA ALA A 22 8.34 20.21 16.84
C ALA A 22 9.43 19.90 17.89
N GLY A 23 9.59 18.62 18.25
CA GLY A 23 10.62 18.15 19.19
C GLY A 23 12.06 18.46 18.76
N VAL A 24 12.35 18.56 17.45
CA VAL A 24 13.67 18.97 16.94
C VAL A 24 14.11 20.31 17.51
N LEU A 25 13.18 21.23 17.79
CA LEU A 25 13.52 22.55 18.33
C LEU A 25 13.97 22.49 19.80
N LEU A 26 13.64 21.41 20.50
CA LEU A 26 13.82 21.27 21.96
C LEU A 26 15.06 20.47 22.35
N VAL A 27 15.71 19.80 21.40
CA VAL A 27 16.84 18.88 21.65
C VAL A 27 18.19 19.46 21.21
N ASP A 28 19.26 18.86 21.72
CA ASP A 28 20.66 19.12 21.37
C ASP A 28 21.02 18.60 19.97
N THR A 29 22.18 18.99 19.45
CA THR A 29 22.57 18.75 18.03
C THR A 29 22.46 17.27 17.60
N PRO A 30 23.01 16.28 18.32
CA PRO A 30 22.76 14.85 18.05
C PRO A 30 21.27 14.49 18.04
N GLY A 31 20.51 14.95 19.03
CA GLY A 31 19.06 14.73 19.12
C GLY A 31 18.33 15.29 17.90
N ARG A 32 18.71 16.47 17.41
CA ARG A 32 18.11 17.12 16.22
C ARG A 32 18.28 16.27 14.98
N VAL A 33 19.46 15.67 14.81
CA VAL A 33 19.75 14.79 13.67
C VAL A 33 18.84 13.57 13.71
N LEU A 34 18.70 12.92 14.87
CA LEU A 34 17.86 11.72 15.02
C LEU A 34 16.36 12.02 14.85
N LEU A 35 15.84 13.03 15.55
CA LEU A 35 14.45 13.45 15.45
C LEU A 35 14.11 13.99 14.05
N GLY A 36 15.02 14.74 13.45
CA GLY A 36 14.89 15.25 12.09
C GLY A 36 14.80 14.10 11.08
N ALA A 37 15.71 13.12 11.16
CA ALA A 37 15.68 11.94 10.31
C ALA A 37 14.38 11.12 10.50
N ALA A 38 13.95 10.89 11.75
CA ALA A 38 12.69 10.19 12.03
C ALA A 38 11.47 10.94 11.46
N THR A 39 11.45 12.27 11.59
CA THR A 39 10.41 13.13 11.03
C THR A 39 10.38 13.01 9.51
N LEU A 40 11.54 13.10 8.84
CA LEU A 40 11.63 12.96 7.38
C LEU A 40 11.16 11.60 6.89
N LEU A 41 11.49 10.51 7.61
CA LEU A 41 11.01 9.17 7.30
C LEU A 41 9.48 9.08 7.39
N LEU A 42 8.87 9.64 8.44
CA LEU A 42 7.40 9.65 8.57
C LEU A 42 6.73 10.52 7.50
N VAL A 43 7.29 11.69 7.19
CA VAL A 43 6.80 12.54 6.10
C VAL A 43 6.86 11.77 4.77
N ALA A 44 7.95 11.05 4.49
CA ALA A 44 8.06 10.23 3.30
C ALA A 44 6.97 9.14 3.23
N VAL A 45 6.63 8.51 4.36
CA VAL A 45 5.53 7.54 4.46
C VAL A 45 4.19 8.19 4.15
N VAL A 46 3.90 9.37 4.73
CA VAL A 46 2.66 10.11 4.48
C VAL A 46 2.55 10.52 3.02
N VAL A 47 3.61 11.09 2.45
CA VAL A 47 3.65 11.49 1.04
C VAL A 47 3.44 10.27 0.14
N ARG A 48 4.12 9.15 0.40
CA ARG A 48 3.90 7.89 -0.32
C ARG A 48 2.44 7.47 -0.26
N ASP A 49 1.82 7.48 0.91
CA ASP A 49 0.42 7.09 1.08
C ASP A 49 -0.54 8.04 0.37
N LEU A 50 -0.21 9.33 0.22
CA LEU A 50 -1.02 10.30 -0.52
C LEU A 50 -0.86 10.17 -2.03
N VAL A 51 0.37 10.04 -2.53
CA VAL A 51 0.68 9.90 -3.97
C VAL A 51 0.09 8.61 -4.55
N LEU A 52 0.06 7.54 -3.75
CA LEU A 52 -0.43 6.24 -4.18
C LEU A 52 -1.94 6.05 -3.99
N ARG A 53 -2.71 7.09 -3.64
CA ARG A 53 -4.17 7.02 -3.50
C ARG A 53 -4.89 7.28 -4.83
N PRO A 54 -5.94 6.51 -5.17
CA PRO A 54 -6.26 5.15 -4.70
C PRO A 54 -5.26 4.12 -5.25
N ARG A 55 -4.88 3.15 -4.41
CA ARG A 55 -3.80 2.21 -4.72
C ARG A 55 -4.23 1.15 -5.73
N LEU A 56 -5.49 0.72 -5.64
CA LEU A 56 -6.12 -0.23 -6.54
C LEU A 56 -7.48 0.31 -6.94
N LEU A 57 -7.69 0.47 -8.24
CA LEU A 57 -8.98 0.73 -8.86
C LEU A 57 -9.33 -0.48 -9.71
N ALA A 58 -10.51 -1.03 -9.54
CA ALA A 58 -11.03 -2.06 -10.42
C ALA A 58 -12.33 -1.59 -11.04
N ASP A 59 -12.41 -1.74 -12.34
CA ASP A 59 -13.60 -1.52 -13.17
C ASP A 59 -13.97 -2.84 -13.84
N GLU A 60 -15.10 -2.87 -14.55
CA GLU A 60 -15.57 -4.05 -15.28
C GLU A 60 -14.59 -4.48 -16.38
N VAL A 61 -13.85 -3.53 -16.96
CA VAL A 61 -12.96 -3.74 -18.09
C VAL A 61 -11.49 -3.87 -17.69
N GLN A 62 -11.07 -3.27 -16.56
CA GLN A 62 -9.65 -3.16 -16.22
C GLN A 62 -9.39 -2.99 -14.73
N VAL A 63 -8.16 -3.30 -14.32
CA VAL A 63 -7.61 -2.99 -13.01
C VAL A 63 -6.45 -2.02 -13.15
N VAL A 64 -6.50 -0.92 -12.41
CA VAL A 64 -5.46 0.09 -12.37
C VAL A 64 -4.82 0.10 -10.98
N VAL A 65 -3.50 -0.08 -10.93
CA VAL A 65 -2.72 -0.04 -9.71
C VAL A 65 -1.78 1.15 -9.76
N ALA A 66 -1.86 2.03 -8.76
CA ALA A 66 -0.89 3.11 -8.62
C ALA A 66 0.43 2.55 -8.08
N THR A 67 1.56 2.79 -8.76
CA THR A 67 2.91 2.41 -8.34
C THR A 67 3.76 3.67 -8.11
N LEU A 68 4.96 3.52 -7.52
CA LEU A 68 5.84 4.68 -7.31
C LEU A 68 6.31 5.32 -8.63
N GLY A 69 6.30 4.57 -9.72
CA GLY A 69 6.71 5.03 -11.05
C GLY A 69 5.56 5.41 -11.99
N GLY A 70 4.30 5.33 -11.55
CA GLY A 70 3.14 5.64 -12.40
C GLY A 70 1.91 4.80 -12.08
N ARG A 71 1.18 4.37 -13.11
CA ARG A 71 0.03 3.48 -12.97
C ARG A 71 0.21 2.28 -13.89
N THR A 72 -0.02 1.09 -13.36
CA THR A 72 -0.08 -0.14 -14.15
C THR A 72 -1.53 -0.47 -14.42
N VAL A 73 -1.89 -0.61 -15.69
CA VAL A 73 -3.25 -0.95 -16.13
C VAL A 73 -3.23 -2.38 -16.66
N ILE A 74 -4.07 -3.23 -16.09
CA ILE A 74 -4.20 -4.64 -16.47
C ILE A 74 -5.63 -4.87 -16.95
N PRO A 75 -5.84 -5.27 -18.22
CA PRO A 75 -7.16 -5.64 -18.72
C PRO A 75 -7.77 -6.80 -17.93
N ARG A 76 -9.08 -6.78 -17.70
CA ARG A 76 -9.76 -7.78 -16.87
C ARG A 76 -9.61 -9.19 -17.44
N GLU A 77 -9.62 -9.34 -18.76
CA GLU A 77 -9.41 -10.63 -19.44
C GLU A 77 -8.01 -11.23 -19.22
N ARG A 78 -7.01 -10.40 -18.88
CA ARG A 78 -5.61 -10.83 -18.66
C ARG A 78 -5.23 -10.86 -17.19
N LEU A 79 -6.12 -10.40 -16.31
CA LEU A 79 -5.81 -10.33 -14.91
C LEU A 79 -5.81 -11.73 -14.29
N ARG A 80 -4.67 -12.08 -13.70
CA ARG A 80 -4.57 -13.21 -12.80
C ARG A 80 -4.34 -12.72 -11.38
N ALA A 81 -5.34 -12.90 -10.51
CA ALA A 81 -5.26 -12.55 -9.10
C ALA A 81 -5.05 -13.81 -8.25
N ARG A 82 -4.10 -13.77 -7.32
CA ARG A 82 -3.90 -14.83 -6.31
C ARG A 82 -3.70 -14.23 -4.94
N VAL A 83 -4.25 -14.87 -3.92
CA VAL A 83 -3.96 -14.53 -2.54
C VAL A 83 -2.89 -15.48 -2.03
N ARG A 84 -1.83 -14.92 -1.44
CA ARG A 84 -0.80 -15.71 -0.75
C ARG A 84 -0.70 -15.31 0.70
N THR A 85 -0.57 -16.33 1.55
CA THR A 85 -0.21 -16.15 2.96
C THR A 85 1.21 -16.64 3.16
N GLY A 86 2.09 -15.78 3.68
CA GLY A 86 3.40 -16.14 4.19
C GLY A 86 3.48 -16.06 5.72
N ARG A 87 4.43 -16.78 6.31
CA ARG A 87 4.87 -16.58 7.69
C ARG A 87 6.33 -16.15 7.69
N ARG A 88 6.64 -14.97 8.21
CA ARG A 88 8.02 -14.48 8.42
C ARG A 88 8.14 -13.95 9.84
N LEU A 89 9.21 -14.34 10.54
CA LEU A 89 9.49 -13.86 11.91
C LEU A 89 8.33 -14.09 12.89
N GLY A 90 7.58 -15.19 12.73
CA GLY A 90 6.38 -15.47 13.53
C GLY A 90 5.14 -14.64 13.15
N MET A 91 5.28 -13.64 12.28
CA MET A 91 4.17 -12.82 11.77
C MET A 91 3.58 -13.46 10.51
N ARG A 92 2.25 -13.63 10.51
CA ARG A 92 1.48 -14.04 9.34
C ARG A 92 1.19 -12.81 8.48
N SER A 93 1.59 -12.85 7.21
CA SER A 93 1.33 -11.79 6.24
C SER A 93 0.53 -12.36 5.08
N THR A 94 -0.59 -11.72 4.76
CA THR A 94 -1.41 -12.04 3.59
C THR A 94 -1.21 -10.94 2.56
N THR A 95 -1.07 -11.34 1.29
CA THR A 95 -0.86 -10.44 0.15
C THR A 95 -1.70 -10.88 -1.04
N LEU A 96 -2.18 -9.91 -1.81
CA LEU A 96 -2.82 -10.10 -3.10
C LEU A 96 -1.80 -9.88 -4.21
N GLU A 97 -1.50 -10.93 -4.97
CA GLU A 97 -0.66 -10.90 -6.16
C GLU A 97 -1.56 -10.69 -7.38
N LEU A 98 -1.25 -9.67 -8.19
CA LEU A 98 -1.88 -9.40 -9.48
C LEU A 98 -0.83 -9.53 -10.58
N GLU A 99 -1.12 -10.37 -11.56
CA GLU A 99 -0.29 -10.60 -12.75
C GLU A 99 -1.08 -10.23 -14.01
N ASP A 100 -0.37 -9.74 -15.03
CA ASP A 100 -0.90 -9.62 -16.39
C ASP A 100 -0.45 -10.84 -17.21
N THR A 101 -1.38 -11.68 -17.65
CA THR A 101 -1.04 -12.87 -18.45
C THR A 101 -0.51 -12.54 -19.85
N GLY A 102 -0.63 -11.29 -20.30
CA GLY A 102 -0.01 -10.79 -21.53
C GLY A 102 1.37 -10.15 -21.32
N ASP A 103 1.79 -9.94 -20.07
CA ASP A 103 3.09 -9.35 -19.72
C ASP A 103 3.62 -9.92 -18.40
N ASP A 104 4.48 -10.94 -18.51
CA ASP A 104 5.08 -11.64 -17.37
C ASP A 104 5.98 -10.75 -16.50
N THR A 105 6.33 -9.54 -16.94
CA THR A 105 7.08 -8.58 -16.12
C THR A 105 6.20 -7.89 -15.08
N VAL A 106 4.88 -7.95 -15.24
CA VAL A 106 3.91 -7.33 -14.34
C VAL A 106 3.55 -8.30 -13.23
N LEU A 107 4.17 -8.11 -12.06
CA LEU A 107 3.77 -8.75 -10.81
C LEU A 107 3.60 -7.69 -9.72
N LEU A 108 2.37 -7.46 -9.32
CA LEU A 108 2.01 -6.47 -8.30
C LEU A 108 1.57 -7.17 -7.03
N VAL A 109 2.35 -7.01 -5.96
CA VAL A 109 2.06 -7.59 -4.66
C VAL A 109 1.50 -6.51 -3.74
N LEU A 110 0.26 -6.69 -3.30
CA LEU A 110 -0.51 -5.71 -2.53
C LEU A 110 -0.80 -6.28 -1.14
N GLY A 111 -0.27 -5.64 -0.10
CA GLY A 111 -0.53 -6.02 1.28
C GLY A 111 -1.76 -5.34 1.87
N ARG A 112 -2.13 -5.73 3.10
CA ARG A 112 -3.24 -5.11 3.85
C ARG A 112 -3.09 -3.60 4.00
N ARG A 113 -1.86 -3.10 4.20
CA ARG A 113 -1.59 -1.67 4.33
C ARG A 113 -1.89 -0.92 3.04
N ASP A 114 -1.54 -1.49 1.89
CA ASP A 114 -1.74 -0.88 0.57
C ASP A 114 -3.23 -0.85 0.18
N LEU A 115 -3.98 -1.89 0.54
CA LEU A 115 -5.41 -2.03 0.20
C LEU A 115 -6.35 -1.41 1.25
N GLY A 116 -5.85 -1.19 2.46
CA GLY A 116 -6.63 -0.74 3.62
C GLY A 116 -7.65 -1.74 4.16
N THR A 117 -7.82 -2.89 3.51
CA THR A 117 -8.63 -4.02 3.98
C THR A 117 -7.90 -5.34 3.78
N ASP A 118 -8.50 -6.45 4.23
CA ASP A 118 -7.93 -7.78 4.05
C ASP A 118 -7.75 -8.13 2.56
N PRO A 119 -6.53 -8.49 2.11
CA PRO A 119 -6.29 -8.90 0.73
C PRO A 119 -7.15 -10.09 0.27
N GLU A 120 -7.59 -10.97 1.18
CA GLU A 120 -8.53 -12.04 0.86
C GLU A 120 -9.88 -11.49 0.40
N GLN A 121 -10.41 -10.49 1.12
CA GLN A 121 -11.67 -9.85 0.79
C GLN A 121 -11.60 -9.11 -0.55
N VAL A 122 -10.49 -8.41 -0.81
CA VAL A 122 -10.26 -7.73 -2.09
C VAL A 122 -10.16 -8.74 -3.23
N GLY A 123 -9.41 -9.82 -3.04
CA GLY A 123 -9.29 -10.90 -4.03
C GLY A 123 -10.64 -11.52 -4.37
N ALA A 124 -11.47 -11.79 -3.35
CA ALA A 124 -12.82 -12.32 -3.54
C ALA A 124 -13.74 -11.36 -4.30
N GLN A 125 -13.63 -10.05 -4.03
CA GLN A 125 -14.39 -9.00 -4.74
C GLN A 125 -13.94 -8.84 -6.20
N LEU A 126 -12.62 -8.91 -6.45
CA LEU A 126 -12.09 -8.88 -7.81
C LEU A 126 -12.54 -10.12 -8.60
N LEU A 127 -12.35 -11.31 -8.05
CA LEU A 127 -12.66 -12.57 -8.74
C LEU A 127 -14.17 -12.86 -8.81
N GLY A 128 -15.01 -12.03 -8.18
CA GLY A 128 -16.46 -12.15 -8.18
C GLY A 128 -16.90 -13.53 -7.69
N HIS A 129 -16.71 -13.82 -6.39
CA HIS A 129 -17.13 -15.07 -5.73
C HIS A 129 -17.27 -16.29 -6.66
N ARG A 130 -16.15 -16.80 -7.18
CA ARG A 130 -16.06 -18.24 -7.46
C ARG A 130 -15.33 -18.91 -6.30
N PRO A 131 -16.07 -19.52 -5.35
CA PRO A 131 -15.44 -20.50 -4.48
C PRO A 131 -14.87 -21.63 -5.34
N VAL A 132 -13.62 -21.97 -5.10
CA VAL A 132 -13.03 -23.24 -5.53
C VAL A 132 -13.60 -24.37 -4.69
#